data_AF-A0A5M6CTR3-F1
#
_entry.id   AF-A0A5M6CTR3-F1
#
_cell.length_a   1.000
_cell.length_b   1.000
_cell.length_c   1.000
_cell.angle_alpha   90.00
_cell.angle_beta   90.00
_cell.angle_gamma   90.00
#
_symmetry.space_group_name_H-M   'P 1'
#
loop_
_entity.id
_entity.type
_entity.pdbx_description
1 polymer ?
#
loop_
_entity_poly.entity_id
_entity_poly.type
_entity_poly.pdbx_seq_one_letter_code
_entity_poly.pdbx_strand_id
1 'polypeptide(L)'
;MNAFSQRSSLPSSITTGLIGWIGFMFVGPLIFGFTAQPEWQFLTGLVSALVQVLVLRLAFFVLQMQRHILVGAFWGLVTAIGMYYATANLFPEMKEHNFYWLLTYAYIGAPVGGFLSYFYIDDKKIFDENGGKQPDTDFGRDAHWMEPFAFGAVAYLIAYFPFTHLDLTINVFIVGAISGVAAAGASHFSPDKWKNSFLLISLIIIVLGGLQGFLTGLLLRSYSNEFYANHLLLGASGGILTYIMTFIRGRYLANKEAAQS
;
A
#
# COMPACT_ATOMS: atom_id res chain seq x y z
N MET A 1 6.66 -25.97 -14.78
CA MET A 1 7.20 -24.79 -14.07
C MET A 1 6.05 -24.09 -13.38
N ASN A 2 6.18 -23.80 -12.09
CA ASN A 2 5.09 -23.28 -11.29
C ASN A 2 4.92 -21.78 -11.60
N ALA A 3 3.74 -21.34 -12.04
CA ALA A 3 3.49 -19.94 -12.38
C ALA A 3 3.64 -18.97 -11.18
N PHE A 4 3.73 -19.52 -9.96
CA PHE A 4 3.91 -18.82 -8.69
C PHE A 4 5.38 -18.55 -8.31
N SER A 5 6.36 -19.04 -9.08
CA SER A 5 7.79 -18.95 -8.73
C SER A 5 8.53 -17.78 -9.37
N GLN A 6 7.82 -16.82 -9.93
CA GLN A 6 8.41 -15.69 -10.64
C GLN A 6 8.46 -14.46 -9.62
N ARG A 7 9.40 -13.49 -9.69
CA ARG A 7 9.63 -12.15 -9.02
C ARG A 7 10.32 -10.99 -9.85
N SER A 8 9.64 -9.90 -10.26
CA SER A 8 10.28 -8.84 -11.10
C SER A 8 10.55 -7.62 -10.24
N SER A 9 11.80 -7.30 -9.97
CA SER A 9 12.12 -6.26 -8.99
C SER A 9 11.76 -4.85 -9.45
N LEU A 10 11.76 -4.59 -10.75
CA LEU A 10 11.49 -3.25 -11.30
C LEU A 10 10.00 -2.86 -11.22
N PRO A 11 9.04 -3.64 -11.76
CA PRO A 11 7.62 -3.37 -11.59
C PRO A 11 7.22 -3.33 -10.11
N SER A 12 7.73 -4.25 -9.29
CA SER A 12 7.43 -4.25 -7.85
C SER A 12 7.97 -3.02 -7.13
N SER A 13 9.17 -2.55 -7.49
CA SER A 13 9.76 -1.31 -6.94
C SER A 13 8.90 -0.09 -7.26
N ILE A 14 8.54 0.08 -8.54
CA ILE A 14 7.77 1.23 -9.02
C ILE A 14 6.40 1.24 -8.34
N THR A 15 5.71 0.11 -8.37
CA THR A 15 4.36 0.05 -7.85
C THR A 15 4.34 0.16 -6.32
N THR A 16 5.34 -0.36 -5.59
CA THR A 16 5.51 -0.10 -4.14
C THR A 16 5.65 1.39 -3.85
N GLY A 17 6.48 2.10 -4.64
CA GLY A 17 6.63 3.54 -4.54
C GLY A 17 5.32 4.28 -4.83
N LEU A 18 4.64 3.94 -5.94
CA LEU A 18 3.37 4.58 -6.32
C LEU A 18 2.30 4.40 -5.25
N ILE A 19 2.14 3.18 -4.72
CA ILE A 19 1.19 2.89 -3.65
C ILE A 19 1.51 3.70 -2.40
N GLY A 20 2.76 3.66 -1.95
CA GLY A 20 3.18 4.35 -0.73
C GLY A 20 2.96 5.85 -0.85
N TRP A 21 3.44 6.47 -1.93
CA TRP A 21 3.33 7.90 -2.13
C TRP A 21 1.91 8.36 -2.44
N ILE A 22 1.25 7.80 -3.44
CA ILE A 22 -0.12 8.24 -3.79
C ILE A 22 -1.06 7.95 -2.62
N GLY A 23 -0.98 6.77 -2.02
CA GLY A 23 -1.86 6.40 -0.90
C GLY A 23 -1.74 7.35 0.29
N PHE A 24 -0.52 7.60 0.77
CA PHE A 24 -0.31 8.43 1.96
C PHE A 24 -0.35 9.93 1.69
N MET A 25 -0.18 10.40 0.44
CA MET A 25 -0.45 11.80 0.11
C MET A 25 -1.93 12.17 0.24
N PHE A 26 -2.83 11.19 0.07
CA PHE A 26 -4.26 11.33 0.34
C PHE A 26 -4.59 11.06 1.82
N VAL A 27 -4.09 9.97 2.40
CA VAL A 27 -4.40 9.59 3.79
C VAL A 27 -3.77 10.55 4.82
N GLY A 28 -2.59 11.11 4.55
CA GLY A 28 -1.89 12.00 5.47
C GLY A 28 -2.75 13.19 5.93
N PRO A 29 -3.24 14.04 5.01
CA PRO A 29 -4.17 15.12 5.34
C PRO A 29 -5.41 14.67 6.12
N LEU A 30 -6.00 13.53 5.72
CA LEU A 30 -7.17 12.95 6.39
C LEU A 30 -6.89 12.54 7.85
N ILE A 31 -5.70 12.00 8.15
CA ILE A 31 -5.29 11.70 9.54
C ILE A 31 -5.34 12.97 10.38
N PHE A 32 -4.82 14.08 9.85
CA PHE A 32 -4.75 15.36 10.56
C PHE A 32 -6.02 16.20 10.47
N GLY A 33 -7.01 15.79 9.66
CA GLY A 33 -8.36 16.36 9.65
C GLY A 33 -8.51 17.57 8.74
N PHE A 34 -7.65 17.72 7.74
CA PHE A 34 -7.80 18.72 6.69
C PHE A 34 -7.89 18.05 5.32
N THR A 35 -8.52 18.75 4.37
CA THR A 35 -8.57 18.33 2.97
C THR A 35 -7.50 19.08 2.19
N ALA A 36 -6.92 18.41 1.21
CA ALA A 36 -6.05 19.04 0.22
C ALA A 36 -6.64 18.77 -1.16
N GLN A 37 -6.23 19.58 -2.14
CA GLN A 37 -6.72 19.43 -3.50
C GLN A 37 -6.24 18.09 -4.11
N PRO A 38 -7.16 17.20 -4.55
CA PRO A 38 -6.82 15.86 -5.04
C PRO A 38 -5.80 15.85 -6.18
N GLU A 39 -5.88 16.83 -7.08
CA GLU A 39 -4.99 16.97 -8.24
C GLU A 39 -3.53 17.14 -7.80
N TRP A 40 -3.28 18.00 -6.81
CA TRP A 40 -1.95 18.23 -6.28
C TRP A 40 -1.43 17.05 -5.46
N GLN A 41 -2.30 16.40 -4.68
CA GLN A 41 -1.93 15.19 -3.93
C GLN A 41 -1.49 14.07 -4.89
N PHE A 42 -2.24 13.87 -5.96
CA PHE A 42 -1.92 12.88 -6.99
C PHE A 42 -0.61 13.21 -7.70
N LEU A 43 -0.46 14.44 -8.21
CA LEU A 43 0.74 14.85 -8.95
C LEU A 43 1.99 14.77 -8.07
N THR A 44 1.90 15.29 -6.84
CA THR A 44 3.02 15.29 -5.90
C THR A 44 3.38 13.87 -5.46
N GLY A 45 2.38 13.02 -5.21
CA GLY A 45 2.59 11.61 -4.91
C GLY A 45 3.24 10.86 -6.07
N LEU A 46 2.77 11.06 -7.30
CA LEU A 46 3.32 10.44 -8.51
C LEU A 46 4.77 10.86 -8.73
N VAL A 47 5.06 12.16 -8.70
CA VAL A 47 6.41 12.69 -8.90
C VAL A 47 7.35 12.19 -7.80
N SER A 48 6.91 12.22 -6.53
CA SER A 48 7.71 11.73 -5.41
C SER A 48 8.00 10.23 -5.51
N ALA A 49 7.02 9.42 -5.94
CA ALA A 49 7.22 8.00 -6.20
C ALA A 49 8.29 7.77 -7.27
N LEU A 50 8.17 8.44 -8.42
CA LEU A 50 9.10 8.28 -9.53
C LEU A 50 10.51 8.74 -9.15
N VAL A 51 10.63 9.93 -8.59
CA VAL A 51 11.92 10.51 -8.18
C VAL A 51 12.59 9.63 -7.13
N GLN A 52 11.87 9.24 -6.07
CA GLN A 52 12.47 8.46 -4.99
C GLN A 52 12.88 7.07 -5.46
N VAL A 53 12.01 6.37 -6.19
CA VAL A 53 12.33 5.02 -6.70
C VAL A 53 13.52 5.08 -7.65
N LEU A 54 13.60 6.06 -8.54
CA LEU A 54 14.73 6.21 -9.46
C LEU A 54 16.04 6.51 -8.73
N VAL A 55 16.04 7.47 -7.80
CA VAL A 55 17.24 7.84 -7.01
C VAL A 55 17.73 6.67 -6.17
N LEU A 56 16.83 6.01 -5.44
CA LEU A 56 17.20 4.88 -4.58
C LEU A 56 17.60 3.66 -5.40
N ARG A 57 16.96 3.39 -6.55
CA ARG A 57 17.42 2.32 -7.45
C ARG A 57 18.82 2.61 -7.99
N LEU A 58 19.11 3.85 -8.40
CA LEU A 58 20.45 4.24 -8.83
C LEU A 58 21.47 4.01 -7.69
N ALA A 59 21.15 4.46 -6.48
CA ALA A 59 22.02 4.28 -5.31
C ALA A 59 22.24 2.81 -4.95
N PHE A 60 21.21 1.96 -5.06
CA PHE A 60 21.27 0.60 -4.53
C PHE A 60 21.74 -0.41 -5.58
N PHE A 61 21.23 -0.31 -6.81
CA PHE A 61 21.53 -1.26 -7.88
C PHE A 61 22.76 -0.88 -8.68
N VAL A 62 22.98 0.42 -8.94
CA VAL A 62 24.15 0.88 -9.73
C VAL A 62 25.34 1.15 -8.82
N LEU A 63 25.14 1.90 -7.73
CA LEU A 63 26.22 2.28 -6.81
C LEU A 63 26.48 1.23 -5.70
N GLN A 64 25.66 0.18 -5.62
CA GLN A 64 25.81 -0.94 -4.66
C GLN A 64 25.94 -0.49 -3.20
N MET A 65 25.32 0.64 -2.83
CA MET A 65 25.53 1.29 -1.53
C MET A 65 24.89 0.53 -0.34
N GLN A 66 24.08 -0.50 -0.60
CA GLN A 66 23.25 -1.14 0.42
C GLN A 66 23.69 -2.56 0.76
N ARG A 67 23.85 -2.83 2.05
CA ARG A 67 24.08 -4.18 2.61
C ARG A 67 22.98 -4.63 3.56
N HIS A 68 22.05 -3.74 3.95
CA HIS A 68 21.07 -4.04 4.98
C HIS A 68 19.78 -3.20 4.84
N ILE A 69 18.62 -3.78 5.19
CA ILE A 69 17.30 -3.13 5.07
C ILE A 69 17.23 -1.80 5.83
N LEU A 70 17.84 -1.73 7.02
CA LEU A 70 17.88 -0.49 7.82
C LEU A 70 18.63 0.65 7.14
N VAL A 71 19.69 0.34 6.39
CA VAL A 71 20.42 1.33 5.61
C VAL A 71 19.55 1.77 4.41
N GLY A 72 18.76 0.85 3.85
CA GLY A 72 17.71 1.15 2.88
C GLY A 72 16.71 2.17 3.40
N ALA A 73 16.17 1.90 4.58
CA ALA A 73 15.21 2.77 5.25
C ALA A 73 15.79 4.14 5.60
N PHE A 74 17.05 4.19 6.06
CA PHE A 74 17.74 5.44 6.32
C PHE A 74 17.86 6.31 5.05
N TRP A 75 18.33 5.75 3.94
CA TRP A 75 18.42 6.50 2.68
C TRP A 75 17.06 6.86 2.11
N GLY A 76 16.06 5.99 2.30
CA GLY A 76 14.66 6.31 2.01
C GLY A 76 14.16 7.54 2.78
N LEU A 77 14.44 7.60 4.09
CA LEU A 77 14.11 8.75 4.93
C LEU A 77 14.80 10.02 4.44
N VAL A 78 16.12 9.98 4.23
CA VAL A 78 16.92 11.14 3.81
C VAL A 78 16.44 11.69 2.47
N THR A 79 16.20 10.81 1.49
CA THR A 79 15.70 11.23 0.16
C THR A 79 14.30 11.83 0.26
N ALA A 80 13.40 11.26 1.06
CA ALA A 80 12.07 11.82 1.25
C ALA A 80 12.08 13.16 1.97
N ILE A 81 12.90 13.34 3.01
CA ILE A 81 13.06 14.66 3.67
C ILE A 81 13.58 15.69 2.66
N GLY A 82 14.57 15.33 1.83
CA GLY A 82 15.07 16.20 0.76
C GLY A 82 13.97 16.59 -0.24
N MET A 83 13.15 15.62 -0.66
CA MET A 83 12.00 15.88 -1.52
C MET A 83 10.98 16.80 -0.85
N TYR A 84 10.67 16.61 0.44
CA TYR A 84 9.77 17.50 1.18
C TYR A 84 10.24 18.96 1.08
N TYR A 85 11.52 19.23 1.38
CA TYR A 85 12.03 20.60 1.29
C TYR A 85 12.01 21.15 -0.14
N ALA A 86 12.28 20.32 -1.15
CA ALA A 86 12.18 20.73 -2.55
C ALA A 86 10.72 21.06 -2.93
N THR A 87 9.77 20.19 -2.56
CA THR A 87 8.35 20.36 -2.84
C THR A 87 7.76 21.55 -2.07
N ALA A 88 8.11 21.74 -0.80
CA ALA A 88 7.64 22.86 0.00
C ALA A 88 8.07 24.23 -0.55
N ASN A 89 9.13 24.31 -1.36
CA ASN A 89 9.50 25.54 -2.07
C ASN A 89 8.58 25.85 -3.26
N LEU A 90 7.97 24.82 -3.86
CA LEU A 90 7.05 24.94 -4.98
C LEU A 90 5.60 25.11 -4.53
N PHE A 91 5.26 24.59 -3.34
CA PHE A 91 3.91 24.56 -2.78
C PHE A 91 3.87 25.23 -1.40
N PRO A 92 3.59 26.54 -1.34
CA PRO A 92 3.51 27.28 -0.08
C PRO A 92 2.51 26.70 0.93
N GLU A 93 1.44 26.04 0.47
CA GLU A 93 0.43 25.37 1.29
C GLU A 93 1.04 24.26 2.17
N MET A 94 2.14 23.65 1.71
CA MET A 94 2.86 22.66 2.53
C MET A 94 3.60 23.31 3.71
N LYS A 95 3.89 24.61 3.64
CA LYS A 95 4.52 25.36 4.74
C LYS A 95 3.53 25.69 5.84
N GLU A 96 2.25 25.87 5.51
CA GLU A 96 1.17 26.07 6.51
C GLU A 96 1.03 24.86 7.43
N HIS A 97 1.26 23.67 6.87
CA HIS A 97 1.19 22.39 7.57
C HIS A 97 2.55 21.66 7.59
N ASN A 98 3.63 22.40 7.86
CA ASN A 98 5.01 21.91 7.69
C ASN A 98 5.33 20.59 8.42
N PHE A 99 4.97 20.49 9.69
CA PHE A 99 5.26 19.34 10.53
C PHE A 99 4.52 18.09 10.04
N TYR A 100 3.28 18.27 9.58
CA TYR A 100 2.42 17.19 9.09
C TYR A 100 2.96 16.59 7.80
N TRP A 101 3.33 17.44 6.84
CA TRP A 101 3.92 17.01 5.59
C TRP A 101 5.31 16.40 5.78
N LEU A 102 6.14 16.97 6.65
CA LEU A 102 7.45 16.41 6.98
C LEU A 102 7.32 14.99 7.55
N LEU A 103 6.42 14.79 8.52
CA LEU A 103 6.16 13.47 9.10
C LEU A 103 5.62 12.48 8.05
N THR A 104 4.74 12.94 7.16
CA THR A 104 4.16 12.10 6.10
C THR A 104 5.25 11.66 5.12
N TYR A 105 6.09 12.57 4.65
CA TYR A 105 7.24 12.26 3.79
C TYR A 105 8.23 11.32 4.48
N ALA A 106 8.57 11.59 5.74
CA ALA A 106 9.47 10.72 6.51
C ALA A 106 8.91 9.31 6.67
N TYR A 107 7.61 9.20 7.01
CA TYR A 107 6.92 7.93 7.19
C TYR A 107 6.81 7.13 5.90
N ILE A 108 6.58 7.76 4.74
CA ILE A 108 6.52 7.05 3.44
C ILE A 108 7.93 6.66 3.00
N GLY A 109 8.88 7.59 3.12
CA GLY A 109 10.20 7.45 2.56
C GLY A 109 11.00 6.29 3.13
N ALA A 110 10.96 6.12 4.46
CA ALA A 110 11.70 5.05 5.12
C ALA A 110 11.25 3.63 4.68
N PRO A 111 9.96 3.25 4.73
CA PRO A 111 9.46 1.99 4.20
C PRO A 111 9.78 1.79 2.72
N VAL A 112 9.60 2.80 1.86
CA VAL A 112 9.92 2.69 0.42
C VAL A 112 11.39 2.33 0.23
N GLY A 113 12.30 3.00 0.93
CA GLY A 113 13.73 2.66 0.91
C GLY A 113 14.05 1.27 1.49
N GLY A 114 13.35 0.88 2.56
CA GLY A 114 13.46 -0.46 3.14
C GLY A 114 13.05 -1.56 2.15
N PHE A 115 11.90 -1.41 1.48
CA PHE A 115 11.42 -2.35 0.46
C PHE A 115 12.35 -2.40 -0.76
N LEU A 116 12.85 -1.26 -1.24
CA LEU A 116 13.81 -1.22 -2.33
C LEU A 116 15.12 -1.94 -1.98
N SER A 117 15.62 -1.74 -0.76
CA SER A 117 16.79 -2.49 -0.28
C SER A 117 16.49 -3.98 -0.14
N TYR A 118 15.28 -4.35 0.30
CA TYR A 118 14.86 -5.74 0.35
C TYR A 118 14.87 -6.37 -1.06
N PHE A 119 14.29 -5.71 -2.05
CA PHE A 119 14.30 -6.18 -3.44
C PHE A 119 15.72 -6.32 -4.00
N TYR A 120 16.60 -5.36 -3.73
CA TYR A 120 18.00 -5.47 -4.12
C TYR A 120 18.71 -6.68 -3.51
N ILE A 121 18.54 -6.91 -2.20
CA ILE A 121 19.16 -8.03 -1.50
C ILE A 121 18.63 -9.37 -2.04
N ASP A 122 17.33 -9.46 -2.30
CA ASP A 122 16.68 -10.64 -2.87
C ASP A 122 17.20 -10.94 -4.28
N ASP A 123 17.24 -9.93 -5.16
CA ASP A 123 17.78 -10.03 -6.51
C ASP A 123 19.24 -10.49 -6.52
N LYS A 124 20.05 -9.94 -5.61
CA LYS A 124 21.48 -10.28 -5.52
C LYS A 124 21.68 -11.74 -5.13
N LYS A 125 20.90 -12.25 -4.15
CA LYS A 125 20.95 -13.67 -3.76
C LYS A 125 20.62 -14.58 -4.95
N ILE A 126 19.57 -14.24 -5.70
CA ILE A 126 19.15 -15.01 -6.87
C ILE A 126 20.23 -14.98 -7.96
N PHE A 127 20.84 -13.82 -8.19
CA PHE A 127 21.92 -13.68 -9.18
C PHE A 127 23.16 -14.51 -8.79
N ASP A 128 23.55 -14.47 -7.52
CA ASP A 128 24.68 -15.23 -6.99
C ASP A 128 24.40 -16.75 -7.04
N GLU A 129 23.17 -17.19 -6.71
CA GLU A 129 22.74 -18.59 -6.79
C GLU A 129 22.73 -19.16 -8.23
N ASN A 130 22.54 -18.29 -9.24
CA ASN A 130 22.56 -18.66 -10.66
C ASN A 130 23.94 -18.47 -11.32
N GLY A 131 25.02 -18.44 -10.53
CA GLY A 131 26.39 -18.38 -11.04
C GLY A 131 26.69 -17.07 -11.80
N GLY A 132 26.02 -15.97 -11.44
CA GLY A 132 26.21 -14.67 -12.06
C GLY A 132 25.59 -14.53 -13.45
N LYS A 133 24.68 -15.43 -13.83
CA LYS A 133 23.85 -15.28 -15.04
C LYS A 133 22.48 -14.77 -14.65
N GLN A 134 22.02 -13.76 -15.38
CA GLN A 134 20.62 -13.34 -15.30
C GLN A 134 19.78 -14.54 -15.76
N PRO A 135 18.87 -15.06 -14.94
CA PRO A 135 18.14 -16.26 -15.32
C PRO A 135 17.24 -15.98 -16.52
N ASP A 136 17.11 -16.95 -17.43
CA ASP A 136 16.31 -16.84 -18.67
C ASP A 136 14.81 -16.62 -18.42
N THR A 137 14.36 -16.74 -17.17
CA THR A 137 12.96 -16.56 -16.80
C THR A 137 12.82 -15.30 -15.97
N ASP A 138 12.12 -14.32 -16.55
CA ASP A 138 11.70 -13.13 -15.83
C ASP A 138 10.80 -13.60 -14.69
N PHE A 139 11.32 -13.39 -13.52
CA PHE A 139 10.64 -13.67 -12.30
C PHE A 139 9.51 -12.56 -12.26
N GLY A 140 8.19 -12.80 -12.02
CA GLY A 140 7.14 -11.89 -11.50
C GLY A 140 6.37 -12.46 -10.27
N ARG A 141 6.40 -11.77 -9.11
CA ARG A 141 5.74 -12.21 -7.86
C ARG A 141 4.27 -11.86 -7.99
N ASP A 142 3.41 -12.81 -7.61
CA ASP A 142 1.97 -12.65 -7.44
C ASP A 142 1.35 -11.70 -8.46
N ALA A 143 0.98 -12.14 -9.66
CA ALA A 143 0.12 -11.32 -10.54
C ALA A 143 -1.17 -10.82 -9.83
N HIS A 144 -1.47 -11.39 -8.66
CA HIS A 144 -2.59 -11.10 -7.77
C HIS A 144 -2.29 -10.07 -6.67
N TRP A 145 -1.07 -9.53 -6.58
CA TRP A 145 -0.68 -8.61 -5.50
C TRP A 145 -1.43 -7.27 -5.52
N MET A 146 -1.96 -6.90 -6.69
CA MET A 146 -2.83 -5.73 -6.87
C MET A 146 -4.30 -6.03 -6.54
N GLU A 147 -4.71 -7.29 -6.48
CA GLU A 147 -6.10 -7.67 -6.20
C GLU A 147 -6.58 -7.16 -4.84
N PRO A 148 -5.79 -7.22 -3.74
CA PRO A 148 -6.18 -6.63 -2.47
C PRO A 148 -6.55 -5.16 -2.58
N PHE A 149 -5.80 -4.36 -3.34
CA PHE A 149 -6.11 -2.95 -3.57
C PHE A 149 -7.48 -2.80 -4.23
N ALA A 150 -7.71 -3.57 -5.31
CA ALA A 150 -8.98 -3.53 -6.02
C ALA A 150 -10.15 -3.95 -5.12
N PHE A 151 -10.00 -5.03 -4.34
CA PHE A 151 -11.04 -5.50 -3.43
C PHE A 151 -11.37 -4.47 -2.36
N GLY A 152 -10.35 -3.88 -1.73
CA GLY A 152 -10.56 -2.85 -0.73
C GLY A 152 -11.23 -1.60 -1.32
N ALA A 153 -10.76 -1.14 -2.48
CA ALA A 153 -11.34 0.00 -3.17
C ALA A 153 -12.82 -0.23 -3.52
N VAL A 154 -13.14 -1.37 -4.14
CA VAL A 154 -14.52 -1.73 -4.50
C VAL A 154 -15.40 -1.90 -3.27
N ALA A 155 -14.91 -2.56 -2.21
CA ALA A 155 -15.66 -2.76 -0.98
C ALA A 155 -16.05 -1.44 -0.32
N TYR A 156 -15.14 -0.46 -0.28
CA TYR A 156 -15.42 0.87 0.26
C TYR A 156 -16.33 1.66 -0.66
N LEU A 157 -16.13 1.58 -1.98
CA LEU A 157 -17.04 2.22 -2.92
C LEU A 157 -18.48 1.73 -2.75
N ILE A 158 -18.68 0.42 -2.55
CA ILE A 158 -19.99 -0.18 -2.28
C ILE A 158 -20.54 0.30 -0.93
N ALA A 159 -19.72 0.28 0.12
CA ALA A 159 -20.17 0.64 1.47
C ALA A 159 -20.62 2.11 1.55
N TYR A 160 -19.90 3.02 0.90
CA TYR A 160 -20.14 4.46 0.97
C TYR A 160 -21.06 5.01 -0.12
N PHE A 161 -21.50 4.20 -1.07
CA PHE A 161 -22.47 4.61 -2.10
C PHE A 161 -23.84 4.97 -1.49
N PRO A 162 -24.54 6.04 -1.93
CA PRO A 162 -24.22 6.90 -3.07
C PRO A 162 -23.25 8.05 -2.76
N PHE A 163 -22.51 8.50 -3.79
CA PHE A 163 -21.57 9.62 -3.69
C PHE A 163 -22.19 10.94 -4.18
N THR A 164 -21.95 12.00 -3.43
CA THR A 164 -22.36 13.38 -3.75
C THR A 164 -21.36 14.09 -4.65
N HIS A 165 -20.06 13.84 -4.46
CA HIS A 165 -18.96 14.54 -5.15
C HIS A 165 -17.79 13.60 -5.52
N LEU A 166 -17.00 14.03 -6.51
CA LEU A 166 -15.89 13.25 -7.05
C LEU A 166 -14.71 13.14 -6.08
N ASP A 167 -14.41 14.19 -5.35
CA ASP A 167 -13.33 14.23 -4.36
C ASP A 167 -13.57 13.22 -3.23
N LEU A 168 -14.80 13.13 -2.74
CA LEU A 168 -15.21 12.12 -1.78
C LEU A 168 -15.03 10.71 -2.34
N THR A 169 -15.46 10.50 -3.58
CA THR A 169 -15.32 9.20 -4.28
C THR A 169 -13.85 8.77 -4.36
N ILE A 170 -12.94 9.69 -4.70
CA ILE A 170 -11.50 9.43 -4.79
C ILE A 170 -10.92 9.09 -3.41
N ASN A 171 -11.27 9.85 -2.37
CA ASN A 171 -10.77 9.58 -1.01
C ASN A 171 -11.26 8.22 -0.48
N VAL A 172 -12.55 7.90 -0.67
CA VAL A 172 -13.12 6.59 -0.32
C VAL A 172 -12.42 5.46 -1.08
N PHE A 173 -12.19 5.65 -2.38
CA PHE A 173 -11.47 4.69 -3.22
C PHE A 173 -10.06 4.42 -2.69
N ILE A 174 -9.29 5.47 -2.39
CA ILE A 174 -7.89 5.34 -1.93
C ILE A 174 -7.82 4.74 -0.52
N VAL A 175 -8.66 5.19 0.41
CA VAL A 175 -8.74 4.61 1.76
C VAL A 175 -9.09 3.13 1.67
N GLY A 176 -10.06 2.77 0.81
CA GLY A 176 -10.40 1.39 0.52
C GLY A 176 -9.23 0.60 -0.03
N ALA A 177 -8.52 1.13 -1.03
CA ALA A 177 -7.38 0.46 -1.64
C ALA A 177 -6.28 0.12 -0.61
N ILE A 178 -5.96 1.05 0.28
CA ILE A 178 -4.97 0.85 1.36
C ILE A 178 -5.49 -0.16 2.39
N SER A 179 -6.77 -0.07 2.75
CA SER A 179 -7.45 -1.05 3.62
C SER A 179 -7.35 -2.47 3.04
N GLY A 180 -7.43 -2.60 1.72
CA GLY A 180 -7.21 -3.86 1.00
C GLY A 180 -5.87 -4.52 1.29
N VAL A 181 -4.78 -3.75 1.30
CA VAL A 181 -3.42 -4.25 1.59
C VAL A 181 -3.30 -4.75 3.01
N ALA A 182 -3.82 -3.99 3.97
CA ALA A 182 -3.82 -4.38 5.37
C ALA A 182 -4.60 -5.69 5.58
N ALA A 183 -5.74 -5.84 4.90
CA ALA A 183 -6.53 -7.06 4.92
C ALA A 183 -5.80 -8.26 4.30
N ALA A 184 -5.07 -8.05 3.19
CA ALA A 184 -4.24 -9.09 2.60
C ALA A 184 -3.08 -9.50 3.51
N GLY A 185 -2.47 -8.57 4.23
CA GLY A 185 -1.50 -8.90 5.28
C GLY A 185 -2.11 -9.85 6.31
N ALA A 186 -3.27 -9.50 6.86
CA ALA A 186 -3.97 -10.33 7.84
C ALA A 186 -4.37 -11.71 7.29
N SER A 187 -4.76 -11.82 6.01
CA SER A 187 -5.15 -13.10 5.41
C SER A 187 -3.95 -14.00 5.11
N HIS A 188 -2.81 -13.45 4.65
CA HIS A 188 -1.59 -14.21 4.34
C HIS A 188 -0.85 -14.67 5.59
N PHE A 189 -0.83 -13.87 6.66
CA PHE A 189 -0.18 -14.21 7.93
C PHE A 189 -1.07 -15.01 8.88
N SER A 190 -2.30 -15.36 8.49
CA SER A 190 -3.14 -16.26 9.27
C SER A 190 -2.53 -17.68 9.31
N PRO A 191 -2.25 -18.27 10.48
CA PRO A 191 -1.75 -19.63 10.60
C PRO A 191 -2.63 -20.63 9.82
N ASP A 192 -2.02 -21.61 9.16
CA ASP A 192 -2.77 -22.61 8.36
C ASP A 192 -3.81 -23.37 9.20
N LYS A 193 -3.56 -23.54 10.50
CA LYS A 193 -4.53 -24.10 11.45
C LYS A 193 -5.81 -23.27 11.57
N TRP A 194 -5.74 -21.96 11.36
CA TRP A 194 -6.90 -21.06 11.46
C TRP A 194 -7.72 -21.05 10.17
N LYS A 195 -7.09 -21.37 9.02
CA LYS A 195 -7.74 -21.43 7.70
C LYS A 195 -8.78 -22.55 7.55
N ASN A 196 -8.82 -23.50 8.49
CA ASN A 196 -9.73 -24.64 8.44
C ASN A 196 -10.99 -24.47 9.31
N SER A 197 -11.05 -23.47 10.20
CA SER A 197 -12.23 -23.23 11.05
C SER A 197 -13.10 -22.11 10.49
N PHE A 198 -14.30 -22.47 10.01
CA PHE A 198 -15.28 -21.49 9.52
C PHE A 198 -15.58 -20.40 10.57
N LEU A 199 -15.82 -20.81 11.82
CA LEU A 199 -16.15 -19.89 12.91
C LEU A 199 -15.02 -18.90 13.20
N LEU A 200 -13.77 -19.36 13.20
CA LEU A 200 -12.61 -18.50 13.43
C LEU A 200 -12.40 -17.51 12.28
N ILE A 201 -12.57 -17.96 11.03
CA ILE A 201 -12.49 -17.08 9.86
C ILE A 201 -13.58 -16.01 9.91
N SER A 202 -14.83 -16.41 10.18
CA SER A 202 -15.93 -15.46 10.34
C SER A 202 -15.65 -14.44 11.44
N LEU A 203 -15.10 -14.88 12.57
CA LEU A 203 -14.71 -13.99 13.67
C LEU A 203 -13.62 -13.00 13.23
N ILE A 204 -12.58 -13.47 12.54
CA ILE A 204 -11.50 -12.62 12.01
C ILE A 204 -12.06 -11.57 11.05
N ILE A 205 -12.89 -12.00 10.10
CA ILE A 205 -13.50 -11.11 9.11
C ILE A 205 -14.34 -10.03 9.79
N ILE A 206 -15.19 -10.41 10.74
CA ILE A 206 -16.10 -9.47 11.42
C ILE A 206 -15.33 -8.55 12.36
N VAL A 207 -14.47 -9.11 13.21
CA VAL A 207 -13.78 -8.36 14.27
C VAL A 207 -12.63 -7.54 13.69
N LEU A 208 -11.69 -8.15 12.96
CA LEU A 208 -10.55 -7.42 12.39
C LEU A 208 -10.98 -6.55 11.22
N GLY A 209 -11.84 -7.07 10.34
CA GLY A 209 -12.38 -6.27 9.24
C GLY A 209 -13.23 -5.10 9.76
N GLY A 210 -14.10 -5.34 10.75
CA GLY A 210 -14.89 -4.30 11.38
C GLY A 210 -14.04 -3.27 12.11
N LEU A 211 -13.04 -3.68 12.90
CA LEU A 211 -12.14 -2.79 13.62
C LEU A 211 -11.29 -1.95 12.65
N GLN A 212 -10.68 -2.59 11.65
CA GLN A 212 -9.91 -1.88 10.64
C GLN A 212 -10.77 -0.86 9.89
N GLY A 213 -11.96 -1.29 9.46
CA GLY A 213 -12.92 -0.44 8.77
C GLY A 213 -13.41 0.73 9.63
N PHE A 214 -13.65 0.50 10.92
CA PHE A 214 -14.01 1.55 11.86
C PHE A 214 -12.90 2.61 11.96
N LEU A 215 -11.64 2.17 12.07
CA LEU A 215 -10.48 3.06 12.16
C LEU A 215 -10.23 3.85 10.88
N THR A 216 -10.35 3.23 9.72
CA THR A 216 -10.23 3.94 8.43
C THR A 216 -11.42 4.85 8.15
N GLY A 217 -12.61 4.55 8.70
CA GLY A 217 -13.76 5.44 8.68
C GLY A 217 -13.46 6.80 9.33
N LEU A 218 -12.65 6.84 10.40
CA LEU A 218 -12.22 8.10 11.04
C LEU A 218 -11.44 9.02 10.10
N LEU A 219 -10.78 8.48 9.07
CA LEU A 219 -10.09 9.27 8.05
C LEU A 219 -11.08 10.12 7.25
N LEU A 220 -12.31 9.62 7.08
CA LEU A 220 -13.35 10.28 6.30
C LEU A 220 -14.25 11.19 7.15
N ARG A 221 -13.88 11.48 8.41
CA ARG A 221 -14.69 12.30 9.33
C ARG A 221 -14.98 13.71 8.81
N SER A 222 -14.10 14.29 8.00
CA SER A 222 -14.32 15.62 7.39
C SER A 222 -15.52 15.64 6.44
N TYR A 223 -15.88 14.48 5.89
CA TYR A 223 -17.00 14.27 4.98
C TYR A 223 -18.25 13.74 5.70
N SER A 224 -18.29 13.76 7.04
CA SER A 224 -19.35 13.09 7.82
C SER A 224 -20.78 13.52 7.44
N ASN A 225 -20.94 14.77 7.01
CA ASN A 225 -22.22 15.36 6.66
C ASN A 225 -22.69 15.02 5.23
N GLU A 226 -21.81 14.42 4.42
CA GLU A 226 -22.09 14.05 3.03
C GLU A 226 -22.52 12.59 2.89
N PHE A 227 -22.34 11.79 3.95
CA PHE A 227 -22.71 10.38 3.95
C PHE A 227 -24.18 10.17 4.31
N TYR A 228 -24.77 9.15 3.69
CA TYR A 228 -26.14 8.72 4.00
C TYR A 228 -26.28 8.05 5.38
N ALA A 229 -25.17 7.63 5.99
CA ALA A 229 -25.11 7.01 7.30
C ALA A 229 -23.81 7.39 8.03
N ASN A 230 -23.68 6.91 9.27
CA ASN A 230 -22.49 7.18 10.09
C ASN A 230 -21.22 6.62 9.43
N HIS A 231 -20.23 7.49 9.19
CA HIS A 231 -18.95 7.14 8.55
C HIS A 231 -18.21 5.97 9.21
N LEU A 232 -18.32 5.79 10.52
CA LEU A 232 -17.69 4.67 11.24
C LEU A 232 -18.35 3.33 10.91
N LEU A 233 -19.69 3.33 10.78
CA LEU A 233 -20.44 2.14 10.39
C LEU A 233 -20.21 1.79 8.92
N LEU A 234 -20.16 2.81 8.04
CA LEU A 234 -19.79 2.63 6.63
C LEU A 234 -18.37 2.09 6.50
N GLY A 235 -17.43 2.65 7.25
CA GLY A 235 -16.06 2.16 7.36
C GLY A 235 -16.00 0.71 7.80
N ALA A 236 -16.63 0.36 8.94
CA ALA A 236 -16.69 -1.02 9.44
C ALA A 236 -17.27 -1.98 8.40
N SER A 237 -18.33 -1.57 7.69
CA SER A 237 -18.95 -2.37 6.63
C SER A 237 -17.99 -2.58 5.45
N GLY A 238 -17.32 -1.51 4.99
CA GLY A 238 -16.30 -1.59 3.95
C GLY A 238 -15.12 -2.47 4.36
N GLY A 239 -14.68 -2.40 5.61
CA GLY A 239 -13.63 -3.25 6.17
C GLY A 239 -14.02 -4.73 6.21
N ILE A 240 -15.21 -5.06 6.69
CA ILE A 240 -15.76 -6.43 6.68
C ILE A 240 -15.82 -6.97 5.24
N LEU A 241 -16.39 -6.20 4.30
CA LEU A 241 -16.46 -6.57 2.88
C LEU A 241 -15.07 -6.80 2.28
N THR A 242 -14.11 -5.93 2.60
CA THR A 242 -12.71 -6.07 2.16
C THR A 242 -12.11 -7.40 2.64
N TYR A 243 -12.33 -7.75 3.91
CA TYR A 243 -11.86 -9.01 4.48
C TYR A 243 -12.55 -10.21 3.84
N ILE A 244 -13.87 -10.15 3.60
CA ILE A 244 -14.59 -11.22 2.90
C ILE A 244 -13.95 -11.48 1.52
N MET A 245 -13.76 -10.44 0.71
CA MET A 245 -13.22 -10.56 -0.65
C MET A 245 -11.79 -11.10 -0.64
N THR A 246 -10.92 -10.55 0.22
CA THR A 246 -9.51 -10.97 0.33
C THR A 246 -9.37 -12.40 0.86
N PHE A 247 -10.18 -12.82 1.84
CA PHE A 247 -10.15 -14.19 2.35
C PHE A 247 -10.69 -15.21 1.35
N ILE A 248 -11.79 -14.91 0.66
CA ILE A 248 -12.33 -15.79 -0.41
C ILE A 248 -11.28 -16.00 -1.50
N ARG A 249 -10.63 -14.90 -1.93
CA ARG A 249 -9.61 -14.98 -2.97
C ARG A 249 -8.36 -15.73 -2.50
N GLY A 250 -7.85 -15.42 -1.31
CA GLY A 250 -6.70 -16.11 -0.73
C GLY A 250 -6.93 -17.62 -0.60
N ARG A 251 -8.13 -18.04 -0.19
CA ARG A 251 -8.50 -19.46 -0.09
C ARG A 251 -8.59 -20.13 -1.46
N TYR A 252 -9.15 -19.45 -2.45
CA TYR A 252 -9.20 -19.96 -3.83
C TYR A 252 -7.80 -20.21 -4.38
N LEU A 253 -6.88 -19.25 -4.18
CA LEU A 253 -5.49 -19.37 -4.64
C LEU A 253 -4.76 -20.51 -3.92
N ALA A 254 -4.88 -20.60 -2.60
CA ALA A 254 -4.25 -21.67 -1.81
C ALA A 254 -4.74 -23.07 -2.22
N ASN A 255 -6.04 -23.25 -2.48
CA ASN A 255 -6.58 -24.53 -2.95
C ASN A 255 -6.06 -24.89 -4.36
N LYS A 256 -5.89 -23.89 -5.23
CA LYS A 256 -5.37 -24.09 -6.58
C LYS A 256 -3.90 -24.50 -6.55
N GLU A 257 -3.10 -23.90 -5.65
CA GLU A 257 -1.70 -24.29 -5.43
C GLU A 257 -1.59 -25.73 -4.92
N ALA A 258 -2.40 -26.11 -3.92
CA ALA A 258 -2.39 -27.47 -3.37
C ALA A 258 -2.83 -28.55 -4.37
N ALA A 259 -3.64 -28.20 -5.38
CA ALA A 259 -4.04 -29.13 -6.45
C ALA A 259 -2.96 -29.28 -7.54
N GLN A 260 -1.95 -28.42 -7.57
CA GLN A 260 -0.87 -28.40 -8.54
C GLN A 260 0.47 -28.94 -7.98
N SER A 261 0.54 -29.17 -6.66
CA SER A 261 1.64 -29.84 -5.96
C SER A 261 1.44 -31.35 -5.87
#